data_AF-A0A6J5G726-F1
#
_entry.id   AF-A0A6J5G726-F1
#
_cell.length_a   1.000
_cell.length_b   1.000
_cell.length_c   1.000
_cell.angle_alpha   90.00
_cell.angle_beta   90.00
_cell.angle_gamma   90.00
#
_symmetry.space_group_name_H-M   'P 1'
#
loop_
_entity.id
_entity.type
_entity.pdbx_description
1 polymer ?
#
loop_
_entity_poly.entity_id
_entity_poly.type
_entity_poly.pdbx_seq_one_letter_code
_entity_poly.pdbx_strand_id
1 'polypeptide(L)' 'MRADEWVREAERESKLVDALFKARHLISMHNGMTVRCDGEEWPLDFGQELKVIDATLKMAGIDTARLKQ' A
#
# COMPACT_ATOMS: atom_id res chain seq x y z
N MET A 1 3.77 12.65 -28.60
CA MET A 1 2.74 12.01 -27.75
C MET A 1 1.56 12.95 -27.70
N ARG A 2 0.33 12.48 -27.98
CA ARG A 2 -0.86 13.34 -28.09
C ARG A 2 -1.41 13.66 -26.69
N ALA A 3 -2.03 14.82 -26.52
CA ALA A 3 -2.46 15.32 -25.21
C ALA A 3 -3.44 14.37 -24.50
N ASP A 4 -4.26 13.63 -25.24
CA ASP A 4 -5.20 12.62 -24.72
C ASP A 4 -4.49 11.39 -24.14
N GLU A 5 -3.35 10.99 -24.69
CA GLU A 5 -2.55 9.88 -24.17
C GLU A 5 -1.91 10.24 -22.82
N TRP A 6 -1.39 11.47 -22.68
CA TRP A 6 -0.84 11.98 -21.42
C TRP A 6 -1.88 12.02 -20.30
N VAL A 7 -3.09 12.50 -20.58
CA VAL A 7 -4.16 12.60 -19.57
C VAL A 7 -4.58 11.22 -19.07
N ARG A 8 -4.73 10.25 -19.99
CA ARG A 8 -5.12 8.88 -19.63
C ARG A 8 -4.05 8.17 -18.81
N GLU A 9 -2.77 8.44 -19.08
CA GLU A 9 -1.68 7.87 -18.30
C GLU A 9 -1.63 8.46 -16.89
N ALA A 10 -1.77 9.78 -16.75
CA ALA A 10 -1.83 10.44 -15.45
C ALA A 10 -3.03 9.96 -14.60
N GLU A 11 -4.21 9.77 -15.20
CA GLU A 11 -5.36 9.19 -14.49
C GLU A 11 -5.13 7.74 -14.03
N ARG A 12 -4.44 6.95 -14.86
CA ARG A 12 -4.10 5.55 -14.54
C ARG A 12 -3.12 5.50 -13.37
N GLU A 13 -2.08 6.33 -13.41
CA GLU A 13 -1.09 6.48 -12.34
C GLU A 13 -1.77 6.92 -11.04
N SER A 14 -2.66 7.92 -11.08
CA SER A 14 -3.40 8.38 -9.90
C SER A 14 -4.26 7.27 -9.27
N LYS A 15 -4.99 6.50 -10.08
CA LYS A 15 -5.83 5.40 -9.58
C LYS A 15 -4.99 4.27 -8.98
N LEU A 16 -3.83 3.98 -9.56
CA LEU A 16 -2.91 2.96 -9.07
C LEU A 16 -2.30 3.37 -7.73
N VAL A 17 -1.89 4.63 -7.60
CA VAL A 17 -1.44 5.23 -6.35
C VAL A 17 -2.52 5.13 -5.27
N ASP A 18 -3.76 5.53 -5.57
CA ASP A 18 -4.86 5.51 -4.61
C ASP A 18 -5.16 4.09 -4.11
N ALA A 19 -5.12 3.10 -5.01
CA ALA A 19 -5.32 1.70 -4.66
C ALA A 19 -4.21 1.18 -3.74
N LEU A 20 -2.95 1.48 -4.06
CA LEU A 20 -1.80 1.12 -3.22
C LEU A 20 -1.87 1.78 -1.85
N PHE A 21 -2.31 3.04 -1.78
CA PHE A 21 -2.45 3.77 -0.53
C PHE A 21 -3.51 3.14 0.38
N LYS A 22 -4.68 2.78 -0.19
CA LYS A 22 -5.74 2.04 0.54
C LYS A 22 -5.27 0.68 1.02
N ALA A 23 -4.58 -0.08 0.16
CA ALA A 23 -4.03 -1.38 0.52
C ALA A 23 -3.01 -1.25 1.66
N ARG A 24 -2.07 -0.31 1.56
CA ARG A 24 -1.06 -0.03 2.60
C ARG A 24 -1.69 0.31 3.93
N HIS A 25 -2.71 1.16 3.94
CA HIS A 25 -3.43 1.52 5.16
C HIS A 25 -4.12 0.31 5.79
N LEU A 26 -4.88 -0.45 5.00
CA LEU A 26 -5.59 -1.63 5.50
C LEU A 26 -4.61 -2.66 6.08
N ILE A 27 -3.54 -2.99 5.36
CA ILE A 27 -2.53 -3.96 5.81
C ILE A 27 -1.84 -3.47 7.08
N SER A 28 -1.51 -2.17 7.17
CA SER A 28 -0.88 -1.60 8.36
C SER A 28 -1.77 -1.70 9.60
N MET A 29 -3.09 -1.59 9.45
CA MET A 29 -4.05 -1.74 10.56
C MET A 29 -4.11 -3.17 11.10
N HIS A 30 -3.89 -4.17 10.24
CA HIS A 30 -4.00 -5.58 10.61
C HIS A 30 -2.66 -6.19 11.01
N ASN A 31 -1.54 -5.58 10.59
CA ASN A 31 -0.22 -6.03 10.97
C ASN A 31 -0.02 -5.96 12.49
N GLY A 32 0.45 -7.06 13.07
CA GLY A 32 0.61 -7.24 14.51
C GLY A 32 -0.66 -7.67 15.26
N MET A 33 -1.83 -7.74 14.60
CA MET A 33 -3.02 -8.31 15.24
C MET A 33 -2.86 -9.82 15.43
N THR A 34 -3.19 -10.31 16.61
CA THR A 34 -3.21 -11.76 16.90
C THR A 34 -4.47 -12.40 16.36
N VAL A 35 -4.31 -13.41 15.52
CA VAL A 35 -5.38 -14.29 15.05
C VAL A 35 -5.42 -15.52 15.94
N ARG A 36 -6.64 -15.99 16.25
CA ARG A 36 -6.88 -17.25 16.94
C ARG A 36 -7.70 -18.17 16.04
N CYS A 37 -7.20 -19.35 15.73
CA CYS A 37 -7.92 -20.38 14.98
C CYS A 37 -7.50 -21.76 15.47
N ASP A 38 -8.46 -22.68 15.63
CA ASP A 38 -8.21 -24.08 16.02
C ASP A 38 -7.31 -24.28 17.26
N GLY A 39 -7.41 -23.36 18.22
CA GLY A 39 -6.62 -23.40 19.47
C GLY A 39 -5.19 -22.85 19.33
N GLU A 40 -4.79 -22.44 18.13
CA GLU A 40 -3.52 -21.77 17.86
C GLU A 40 -3.71 -20.25 17.82
N GLU A 41 -2.66 -19.54 18.24
CA GLU A 41 -2.60 -18.07 18.19
C GLU A 41 -1.30 -17.63 17.55
N TRP A 42 -1.40 -16.74 16.56
CA TRP A 42 -0.24 -16.14 15.93
C TRP A 42 -0.50 -14.69 15.53
N PRO A 43 0.51 -13.81 15.57
CA PRO A 43 0.39 -12.47 15.02
C PRO A 43 0.36 -12.53 13.50
N LEU A 44 -0.44 -11.65 12.89
CA LEU A 44 -0.28 -11.31 11.48
C LEU A 44 1.02 -10.52 11.31
N ASP A 45 1.91 -10.98 10.46
CA ASP A 45 3.13 -10.25 10.08
C ASP A 45 3.09 -9.95 8.58
N PHE A 46 2.75 -8.70 8.26
CA PHE A 46 2.76 -8.14 6.92
C PHE A 46 3.93 -7.17 6.70
N GLY A 47 4.99 -7.29 7.51
CA GLY A 47 6.13 -6.38 7.46
C GLY A 47 6.82 -6.36 6.09
N GLN A 48 6.81 -7.48 5.36
CA GLN A 48 7.37 -7.57 4.02
C GLN A 48 6.49 -6.88 2.97
N GLU A 49 5.19 -7.11 3.00
CA GLU A 49 4.19 -6.50 2.11
C GLU A 49 4.19 -4.99 2.27
N LEU A 50 4.22 -4.50 3.51
CA LEU A 50 4.32 -3.07 3.81
C LEU A 50 5.59 -2.46 3.22
N LYS A 51 6.75 -3.13 3.33
CA LYS A 51 8.01 -2.66 2.72
C LYS A 51 7.92 -2.57 1.20
N VAL A 52 7.31 -3.56 0.54
CA VAL A 52 7.14 -3.56 -0.92
C VAL A 52 6.23 -2.42 -1.37
N ILE A 53 5.12 -2.19 -0.68
CA ILE A 53 4.20 -1.10 -1.01
C ILE A 53 4.86 0.26 -0.76
N ASP A 54 5.55 0.43 0.37
CA ASP A 54 6.25 1.67 0.69
C ASP A 54 7.35 1.98 -0.35
N ALA A 55 8.10 0.98 -0.79
CA ALA A 55 9.08 1.13 -1.87
C ALA A 55 8.43 1.54 -3.19
N THR A 56 7.29 0.95 -3.52
CA THR A 56 6.55 1.26 -4.75
C THR A 56 5.98 2.67 -4.74
N LEU A 57 5.37 3.11 -3.64
CA LEU A 57 4.88 4.47 -3.47
C LEU A 57 6.02 5.49 -3.55
N LYS A 58 7.19 5.17 -2.98
CA LYS A 58 8.38 6.02 -3.08
C LYS A 58 8.88 6.16 -4.52
N MET A 59 8.85 5.08 -5.32
CA MET A 59 9.18 5.15 -6.76
C MET A 59 8.21 6.05 -7.53
N ALA A 60 6.95 6.09 -7.13
CA ALA A 60 5.94 7.01 -7.68
C ALA A 60 6.06 8.46 -7.16
N GLY A 61 7.11 8.79 -6.40
CA GLY A 61 7.34 10.13 -5.86
C GLY A 61 6.54 10.48 -4.60
N ILE A 62 5.93 9.48 -3.95
CA ILE A 62 5.11 9.67 -2.75
C ILE A 62 5.93 9.30 -1.51
N ASP A 63 6.12 10.28 -0.62
CA ASP A 63 6.82 10.05 0.64
C ASP A 63 5.90 9.36 1.67
N THR A 64 6.20 8.08 1.94
CA THR A 64 5.45 7.26 2.89
C THR A 64 5.86 7.51 4.35
N ALA A 65 6.89 8.32 4.62
CA ALA A 65 7.30 8.65 5.99
C ALA A 65 6.19 9.37 6.78
N ARG A 66 5.28 10.07 6.09
CA ARG A 66 4.09 10.72 6.68
C ARG A 66 2.94 9.76 7.00
N LEU A 67 3.04 8.49 6.62
CA LEU A 67 1.98 7.48 6.79
C LEU A 67 2.12 6.63 8.05
N LYS A 68 3.10 6.94 8.91
CA LYS A 68 3.18 6.36 10.25
C LYS A 68 2.20 7.12 11.15
N GLN A 69 1.01 6.54 11.34
CA GLN A 69 0.15 6.83 12.48
C GLN A 69 0.54 5.89 13.63
#